data_AF-A0A554VWS5-F1
#
_entry.id   AF-A0A554VWS5-F1
#
_cell.length_a   1.000
_cell.length_b   1.000
_cell.length_c   1.000
_cell.angle_alpha   90.00
_cell.angle_beta   90.00
_cell.angle_gamma   90.00
#
_symmetry.space_group_name_H-M   'P 1'
#
loop_
_entity.id
_entity.type
_entity.pdbx_description
1 polymer ?
#
loop_
_entity_poly.entity_id
_entity_poly.type
_entity_poly.pdbx_seq_one_letter_code
_entity_poly.pdbx_strand_id
1 'polypeptide(L)'
;MGLIYDDPRLAALTLLRIAADEAEGPTELTGHMHAVLDDLVQRNGREYLAELAIALARTGFIALDELARTTGNTTTELLDAVEVDTLEGLDDGF
;
A
#
# COMPACT_ATOMS: atom_id res chain seq x y z
N MET A 1 4.05 21.32 14.18
CA MET A 1 2.97 20.32 14.28
C MET A 1 3.57 18.98 13.91
N GLY A 2 3.99 18.17 14.90
CA GLY A 2 4.40 16.79 14.65
C GLY A 2 3.16 16.02 14.21
N LEU A 3 2.97 15.91 12.90
CA LEU A 3 1.80 15.27 12.32
C LEU A 3 1.98 13.78 12.50
N ILE A 4 1.09 13.14 13.29
CA ILE A 4 0.50 11.78 13.30
C ILE A 4 1.21 10.61 12.55
N TYR A 5 2.08 10.86 11.58
CA TYR A 5 2.78 9.93 10.71
C TYR A 5 4.06 9.31 11.28
N ASP A 6 4.51 9.67 12.48
CA ASP A 6 5.67 9.00 13.11
C ASP A 6 5.34 7.55 13.55
N ASP A 7 4.05 7.18 13.60
CA ASP A 7 3.63 5.78 13.78
C ASP A 7 3.57 5.07 12.41
N PRO A 8 4.35 3.99 12.19
CA PRO A 8 4.35 3.23 10.94
C PRO A 8 2.97 2.75 10.48
N ARG A 9 2.04 2.50 11.42
CA ARG A 9 0.67 2.05 11.10
C ARG A 9 -0.16 3.17 10.50
N LEU A 10 0.01 4.40 11.00
CA LEU A 10 -0.71 5.57 10.49
C LEU A 10 -0.14 6.03 9.15
N ALA A 11 1.19 5.93 8.98
CA ALA A 11 1.81 6.12 7.68
C ALA A 11 1.35 5.07 6.65
N ALA A 12 1.26 3.79 7.02
CA ALA A 12 0.74 2.74 6.14
C ALA A 12 -0.70 3.03 5.67
N LEU A 13 -1.59 3.42 6.59
CA LEU A 13 -2.98 3.80 6.23
C LEU A 13 -3.03 5.00 5.28
N THR A 14 -2.09 5.93 5.43
CA THR A 14 -2.01 7.12 4.58
C THR A 14 -1.57 6.76 3.17
N LEU A 15 -0.54 5.92 3.04
CA LEU A 15 -0.08 5.44 1.74
C LEU A 15 -1.16 4.62 1.02
N LEU A 16 -1.89 3.77 1.74
CA LEU A 16 -3.01 3.03 1.16
C LEU A 16 -4.14 3.95 0.67
N ARG A 17 -4.40 5.06 1.39
CA ARG A 17 -5.39 6.05 0.96
C ARG A 17 -4.93 6.81 -0.28
N ILE A 18 -3.66 7.20 -0.34
CA ILE A 18 -3.06 7.82 -1.52
C ILE A 18 -3.16 6.87 -2.72
N ALA A 19 -2.84 5.59 -2.54
CA ALA A 19 -2.96 4.60 -3.60
C ALA A 19 -4.40 4.44 -4.11
N ALA A 20 -5.40 4.48 -3.22
CA ALA A 20 -6.82 4.46 -3.61
C ALA A 20 -7.23 5.73 -4.38
N ASP A 21 -6.83 6.91 -3.89
CA ASP A 21 -7.09 8.18 -4.57
C ASP A 21 -6.41 8.24 -5.95
N GLU A 22 -5.20 7.68 -6.09
CA GLU A 22 -4.47 7.58 -7.36
C GLU A 22 -5.09 6.57 -8.34
N ALA A 23 -5.65 5.46 -7.85
CA ALA A 23 -6.33 4.46 -8.68
C ALA A 23 -7.66 4.98 -9.30
N GLU A 24 -8.34 5.91 -8.63
CA GLU A 24 -9.57 6.53 -9.12
C GLU A 24 -9.33 7.75 -10.04
N GLY A 25 -8.11 8.30 -10.05
CA GLY A 25 -7.76 9.54 -10.76
C GLY A 25 -7.18 9.35 -12.17
N PRO A 26 -7.23 10.38 -13.05
CA PRO A 26 -6.70 10.33 -14.42
C PRO A 26 -5.17 10.48 -14.51
N THR A 27 -4.42 10.32 -13.43
CA THR A 27 -3.00 10.71 -13.37
C THR A 27 -2.10 9.59 -12.90
N GLU A 28 -1.07 9.34 -13.71
CA GLU A 28 0.08 8.49 -13.45
C GLU A 28 0.57 8.61 -11.99
N LEU A 29 0.55 7.47 -11.31
CA LEU A 29 1.09 7.00 -10.02
C LEU A 29 2.39 7.60 -9.44
N THR A 30 2.89 8.75 -9.89
CA THR A 30 4.35 8.95 -9.90
C THR A 30 4.90 9.89 -8.83
N GLY A 31 4.10 10.78 -8.25
CA GLY A 31 4.65 11.88 -7.43
C GLY A 31 4.31 11.87 -5.94
N HIS A 32 3.03 11.69 -5.59
CA HIS A 32 2.58 12.03 -4.24
C HIS A 32 3.05 11.01 -3.20
N MET A 33 2.93 9.73 -3.52
CA MET A 33 3.40 8.65 -2.66
C MET A 33 4.91 8.72 -2.41
N HIS A 34 5.71 9.02 -3.45
CA HIS A 34 7.15 9.24 -3.32
C HIS A 34 7.48 10.43 -2.40
N ALA A 35 6.81 11.57 -2.58
CA ALA A 35 7.03 12.74 -1.72
C ALA A 35 6.72 12.46 -0.24
N VAL A 36 5.68 11.67 0.03
CA VAL A 36 5.34 11.25 1.41
C VAL A 36 6.40 10.31 1.97
N LEU A 37 6.89 9.34 1.18
CA LEU A 37 7.96 8.44 1.60
C LEU A 37 9.28 9.20 1.89
N ASP A 38 9.64 10.16 1.05
CA ASP A 38 10.83 10.98 1.26
C ASP A 38 10.74 11.81 2.56
N ASP A 39 9.58 12.42 2.83
CA ASP A 39 9.34 13.16 4.08
C ASP A 39 9.41 12.25 5.31
N LEU A 40 8.84 11.04 5.23
CA LEU A 40 8.91 10.03 6.30
C LEU A 40 10.34 9.61 6.59
N VAL A 41 11.14 9.33 5.56
CA VAL A 41 12.56 8.95 5.70
C VAL A 41 13.40 10.10 6.24
N GLN A 42 13.15 11.33 5.78
CA GLN A 42 13.87 12.50 6.25
C GLN A 42 13.65 12.76 7.75
N ARG A 43 12.46 12.42 8.27
CA ARG A 43 12.08 12.64 9.67
C ARG A 43 12.47 11.49 10.60
N ASN A 44 12.27 10.25 10.16
CA ASN A 44 12.35 9.07 11.01
C ASN A 44 13.57 8.18 10.74
N GLY A 45 14.37 8.50 9.72
CA GLY A 45 15.51 7.67 9.32
C GLY A 45 15.11 6.55 8.36
N ARG A 46 16.12 5.84 7.83
CA ARG A 46 15.90 4.77 6.82
C ARG A 46 15.37 3.49 7.45
N GLU A 47 15.70 3.25 8.71
CA GLU A 47 15.22 2.14 9.51
C GLU A 47 13.68 2.11 9.62
N TYR A 48 13.05 3.28 9.57
CA TYR A 48 11.60 3.43 9.57
C TYR A 48 10.92 2.71 8.40
N LEU A 49 11.58 2.59 7.25
CA LEU A 49 11.02 1.91 6.08
C LEU A 49 10.75 0.42 6.35
N ALA A 50 11.57 -0.23 7.19
CA ALA A 50 11.34 -1.63 7.56
C ALA A 50 10.04 -1.78 8.38
N GLU A 51 9.84 -0.89 9.36
CA GLU A 51 8.62 -0.89 10.18
C GLU A 51 7.38 -0.52 9.35
N LEU A 52 7.53 0.45 8.45
CA LEU A 52 6.48 0.86 7.52
C LEU A 52 6.09 -0.28 6.57
N ALA A 53 7.06 -1.01 6.01
CA ALA A 53 6.79 -2.17 5.16
C ALA A 53 6.02 -3.27 5.90
N ILE A 54 6.39 -3.55 7.16
CA ILE A 54 5.67 -4.49 8.01
C ILE A 54 4.24 -3.99 8.28
N ALA A 55 4.07 -2.70 8.54
CA ALA A 55 2.76 -2.10 8.79
C ALA A 55 1.85 -2.13 7.56
N LEU A 56 2.40 -1.89 6.36
CA LEU A 56 1.71 -2.02 5.08
C LEU A 56 1.25 -3.47 4.85
N ALA A 57 2.15 -4.45 5.01
CA ALA A 57 1.81 -5.86 4.82
C ALA A 57 0.70 -6.32 5.78
N ARG A 58 0.75 -5.91 7.06
CA ARG A 58 -0.28 -6.23 8.05
C ARG A 58 -1.62 -5.59 7.72
N THR A 59 -1.62 -4.32 7.33
CA THR A 59 -2.85 -3.61 6.98
C THR A 59 -3.49 -4.21 5.72
N GLY A 60 -2.68 -4.52 4.70
CA GLY A 60 -3.14 -5.21 3.49
C GLY A 60 -3.74 -6.59 3.80
N PHE A 61 -3.09 -7.39 4.65
CA PHE A 61 -3.63 -8.68 5.08
C PHE A 61 -4.97 -8.54 5.81
N ILE A 62 -5.12 -7.56 6.71
CA ILE A 62 -6.39 -7.33 7.43
C ILE A 62 -7.52 -7.00 6.45
N ALA A 63 -7.25 -6.15 5.45
CA ALA A 63 -8.23 -5.81 4.42
C ALA A 63 -8.60 -7.04 3.57
N LEU A 64 -7.62 -7.84 3.16
CA LEU A 64 -7.84 -9.08 2.40
C LEU A 64 -8.59 -10.13 3.22
N ASP A 65 -8.30 -10.28 4.51
CA ASP A 65 -8.98 -11.22 5.39
C ASP A 65 -10.45 -10.84 5.59
N GLU A 66 -10.76 -9.55 5.69
CA GLU A 66 -12.15 -9.08 5.71
C GLU A 66 -12.86 -9.32 4.37
N LEU A 67 -12.17 -9.09 3.25
CA LEU A 67 -12.71 -9.37 1.92
C LEU A 67 -12.95 -10.87 1.72
N ALA A 68 -12.04 -11.72 2.17
CA ALA A 68 -12.17 -13.18 2.15
C ALA A 68 -13.43 -13.63 2.90
N ARG A 69 -13.62 -13.14 4.13
CA ARG A 69 -14.82 -13.45 4.94
C ARG A 69 -16.14 -13.03 4.27
N THR A 70 -16.14 -11.89 3.57
CA THR A 70 -17.37 -11.34 2.96
C THR A 70 -17.69 -11.97 1.60
N THR A 71 -16.67 -12.39 0.84
CA THR A 71 -16.82 -12.99 -0.50
C THR A 71 -16.87 -14.51 -0.48
N GLY A 72 -16.46 -15.14 0.62
CA GLY A 72 -16.35 -16.59 0.74
C GLY A 72 -15.09 -17.18 0.09
N ASN A 73 -14.21 -16.33 -0.43
CA ASN A 73 -12.88 -16.71 -0.93
C ASN A 73 -11.90 -16.86 0.24
N THR A 74 -10.78 -17.51 -0.02
CA THR A 74 -9.62 -17.50 0.86
C THR A 74 -8.72 -16.30 0.58
N THR A 75 -7.93 -15.88 1.57
CA THR A 75 -6.92 -14.83 1.37
C THR A 75 -5.87 -15.24 0.32
N THR A 76 -5.57 -16.53 0.20
CA THR A 76 -4.69 -17.07 -0.84
C THR A 76 -5.29 -16.86 -2.24
N GLU A 77 -6.55 -17.24 -2.46
CA GLU A 77 -7.20 -17.05 -3.78
C GLU A 77 -7.26 -15.58 -4.19
N LEU A 78 -7.49 -14.66 -3.23
CA LEU A 78 -7.46 -13.23 -3.51
C LEU A 78 -6.05 -12.72 -3.85
N LEU A 79 -5.01 -13.24 -3.19
CA LEU A 79 -3.62 -12.92 -3.52
C LEU A 79 -3.22 -13.46 -4.89
N ASP A 80 -3.60 -14.69 -5.21
CA ASP A 80 -3.32 -15.31 -6.52
C ASP A 80 -3.96 -14.48 -7.64
N ALA A 81 -5.18 -13.97 -7.44
CA ALA A 81 -5.83 -13.10 -8.42
C ALA A 81 -5.07 -11.78 -8.63
N VAL A 82 -4.57 -11.16 -7.56
CA VAL A 82 -3.75 -9.93 -7.65
C VAL A 82 -2.40 -10.22 -8.32
N GLU A 83 -1.78 -11.37 -8.04
CA GLU A 83 -0.54 -11.79 -8.69
C GLU A 83 -0.72 -11.94 -10.20
N VAL A 84 -1.80 -12.60 -10.63
CA VAL A 84 -2.11 -12.75 -12.06
C VAL A 84 -2.31 -11.39 -12.73
N ASP A 85 -3.14 -10.51 -12.17
CA ASP A 85 -3.38 -9.16 -12.72
C ASP A 85 -2.09 -8.34 -12.82
N THR A 86 -1.22 -8.46 -11.79
CA THR A 86 0.09 -7.79 -11.80
C THR A 86 1.01 -8.33 -12.90
N LEU A 87 1.02 -9.64 -13.13
CA LEU A 87 1.82 -10.26 -14.18
C LEU A 87 1.30 -9.91 -15.58
N GLU A 88 -0.02 -9.89 -15.78
CA GLU A 88 -0.65 -9.50 -17.05
C GLU A 88 -0.33 -8.04 -17.39
N GLY A 89 -0.40 -7.13 -16.42
CA GLY A 89 -0.03 -5.72 -16.61
C GLY A 89 1.44 -5.49 -16.96
N LEU A 90 2.34 -6.43 -16.64
CA LEU A 90 3.75 -6.37 -17.05
C LEU A 90 3.96 -6.89 -18.48
N ASP A 91 3.18 -7.89 -18.91
CA ASP A 91 3.25 -8.47 -20.25
C ASP A 91 2.64 -7.53 -21.31
N ASP A 92 1.61 -6.75 -20.97
CA ASP A 92 1.02 -5.73 -21.84
C ASP A 92 1.87 -4.46 -22.00
N GLY A 93 3.02 -4.39 -21.30
CA GLY A 93 3.90 -3.22 -21.21
C GLY A 93 5.16 -3.22 -22.08
N PHE A 94 5.33 -4.17 -23.02
CA PHE A 94 6.51 -4.28 -23.91
C PHE A 94 6.20 -4.20 -25.41
#